data_AF-A0A6J6EJF7-F1
#
_entry.id   AF-A0A6J6EJF7-F1
#
_cell.length_a   1.000
_cell.length_b   1.000
_cell.length_c   1.000
_cell.angle_alpha   90.00
_cell.angle_beta   90.00
_cell.angle_gamma   90.00
#
_symmetry.space_group_name_H-M   'P 1'
#
loop_
_entity.id
_entity.type
_entity.pdbx_description
1 polymer ?
#
loop_
_entity_poly.entity_id
_entity_poly.type
_entity_poly.pdbx_seq_one_letter_code
_entity_poly.pdbx_strand_id
1 'polypeptide(L)'
;MLNGGEVAALAMIEAVARLVPGVVGNPDSLVEESHEDGLLEYPSYTKPQEWRGLEVPPVLLSGNHAAIADWRHAQQVERTKRVRPDLLPE
;
A
#
# COMPACT_ATOMS: atom_id res chain seq x y z
N MET A 1 14.59 19.15 10.07
CA MET A 1 15.76 19.50 9.25
C MET A 1 16.76 18.35 9.37
N LEU A 2 17.32 17.87 8.26
CA LEU A 2 18.43 16.90 8.31
C LEU A 2 19.75 17.68 8.37
N ASN A 3 20.70 17.25 9.20
CA ASN A 3 21.99 17.93 9.36
C ASN A 3 22.98 17.65 8.22
N GLY A 4 22.67 16.66 7.37
CA GLY A 4 23.45 16.24 6.21
C GLY A 4 22.52 15.62 5.16
N GLY A 5 23.02 15.48 3.93
CA GLY A 5 22.25 15.01 2.78
C GLY A 5 22.17 13.49 2.64
N GLU A 6 22.89 12.73 3.46
CA GLU A 6 23.09 11.29 3.29
C GLU A 6 21.79 10.50 3.35
N VAL A 7 20.91 10.80 4.31
CA VAL A 7 19.60 10.14 4.43
C VAL A 7 18.71 10.44 3.23
N ALA A 8 18.71 11.69 2.76
CA ALA A 8 17.95 12.08 1.58
C ALA A 8 18.48 11.39 0.31
N ALA A 9 19.81 11.33 0.14
CA ALA A 9 20.45 10.66 -0.97
C ALA A 9 20.14 9.16 -0.98
N LEU A 10 20.22 8.49 0.16
CA LEU A 10 19.90 7.07 0.29
C LEU A 10 18.41 6.78 -0.03
N ALA A 11 17.49 7.62 0.46
CA ALA A 11 16.07 7.48 0.15
C ALA A 11 15.79 7.63 -1.36
N MET A 12 16.44 8.59 -2.03
CA MET A 12 16.32 8.75 -3.48
C MET A 12 16.92 7.57 -4.25
N ILE A 13 18.10 7.11 -3.86
CA ILE A 13 18.76 5.96 -4.50
C ILE A 13 17.88 4.73 -4.39
N GLU A 14 17.32 4.45 -3.20
CA GLU A 14 16.46 3.29 -2.96
C GLU A 14 15.19 3.38 -3.82
N ALA A 15 14.46 4.49 -3.77
CA ALA A 15 13.22 4.67 -4.53
C ALA A 15 13.42 4.53 -6.05
N VAL A 16 14.51 5.11 -6.58
CA VAL A 16 14.83 5.02 -8.02
C VAL A 16 15.33 3.62 -8.41
N ALA A 17 16.15 2.98 -7.56
CA ALA A 17 16.68 1.65 -7.86
C ALA A 17 15.59 0.59 -7.95
N ARG A 18 14.49 0.71 -7.18
CA ARG A 18 13.34 -0.21 -7.27
C ARG A 18 12.70 -0.24 -8.66
N LEU A 19 12.81 0.84 -9.42
CA LEU A 19 12.27 0.95 -10.78
C LEU A 19 13.17 0.29 -11.84
N VAL A 20 14.39 -0.13 -11.47
CA VAL A 20 15.32 -0.80 -12.40
C VAL A 20 14.91 -2.26 -12.58
N PRO A 21 14.75 -2.75 -13.82
CA PRO A 21 14.37 -4.14 -14.07
C PRO A 21 15.31 -5.15 -13.40
N GLY A 22 14.72 -6.12 -12.70
CA GLY A 22 15.45 -7.18 -12.01
C GLY A 22 15.90 -6.85 -10.58
N VAL A 23 15.68 -5.62 -10.09
CA VAL A 23 15.94 -5.26 -8.68
C VAL A 23 14.82 -5.77 -7.78
N VAL A 24 13.57 -5.55 -8.17
CA VAL A 24 12.39 -6.06 -7.44
C VAL A 24 12.01 -7.42 -8.02
N GLY A 25 11.82 -8.41 -7.14
CA GLY A 25 11.55 -9.79 -7.56
C GLY A 25 10.24 -9.98 -8.31
N ASN A 26 9.14 -9.40 -7.80
CA ASN A 26 7.85 -9.37 -8.49
C ASN A 26 7.55 -7.92 -8.94
N PRO A 27 7.60 -7.61 -10.24
CA PRO A 27 7.26 -6.28 -10.74
C PRO A 27 5.84 -5.83 -10.40
N ASP A 28 4.88 -6.75 -10.32
CA ASP A 28 3.49 -6.43 -9.99
C ASP A 28 3.33 -5.86 -8.58
N SER A 29 4.31 -6.11 -7.69
CA SER A 29 4.32 -5.50 -6.35
C SER A 29 4.48 -3.99 -6.37
N LEU A 30 5.04 -3.41 -7.45
CA LEU A 30 5.13 -1.94 -7.58
C LEU A 30 3.80 -1.31 -8.02
N VAL A 31 2.88 -2.10 -8.59
CA VAL A 31 1.59 -1.61 -9.10
C VAL A 31 0.59 -1.41 -7.96
N GLU A 32 0.69 -2.21 -6.89
CA GLU A 32 -0.20 -2.13 -5.72
C GLU A 32 0.49 -1.45 -4.52
N GLU A 33 0.98 -0.21 -4.71
CA GLU A 33 1.61 0.59 -3.65
C GLU A 33 0.84 1.88 -3.34
N SER A 34 1.16 2.50 -2.21
CA SER A 34 0.70 3.86 -1.94
C SER A 34 1.27 4.82 -2.99
N HIS A 35 0.45 5.79 -3.41
CA HIS A 35 0.78 6.86 -4.35
C HIS A 35 0.83 6.53 -5.85
N GLU A 36 0.69 5.26 -6.28
CA GLU A 36 0.58 4.92 -7.71
C GLU A 36 -0.66 5.57 -8.36
N ASP A 37 -1.83 5.45 -7.73
CA ASP A 37 -3.09 6.07 -8.19
C ASP A 37 -3.52 7.27 -7.33
N GLY A 38 -2.57 7.90 -6.63
CA GLY A 38 -2.86 9.00 -5.70
C GLY A 38 -3.56 8.58 -4.40
N LEU A 39 -3.82 7.29 -4.19
CA LEU A 39 -4.39 6.77 -2.95
C LEU A 39 -3.32 6.12 -2.06
N LEU A 40 -3.60 6.06 -0.75
CA LEU A 40 -2.85 5.21 0.18
C LEU A 40 -3.26 3.74 0.00
N GLU A 41 -2.34 2.82 0.27
CA GLU A 41 -2.56 1.38 0.19
C GLU A 41 -3.63 0.89 1.19
N TYR A 42 -4.34 -0.17 0.82
CA TYR A 42 -5.33 -0.86 1.66
C TYR A 42 -4.67 -1.58 2.84
N PRO A 43 -5.40 -1.94 3.91
CA PRO A 43 -4.83 -2.73 5.00
C PRO A 43 -4.52 -4.16 4.56
N SER A 44 -3.34 -4.64 4.95
CA SER A 44 -2.85 -5.98 4.65
C SER A 44 -3.03 -6.93 5.81
N TYR A 45 -3.45 -8.15 5.49
CA TYR A 45 -3.71 -9.22 6.47
C TYR A 45 -2.91 -10.46 6.08
N THR A 46 -2.44 -11.19 7.08
CA THR A 46 -1.76 -12.47 6.92
C THR A 46 -2.16 -13.40 8.06
N LYS A 47 -1.69 -14.65 8.04
CA LYS A 47 -1.98 -15.63 9.09
C LYS A 47 -1.50 -15.13 10.45
N PRO A 48 -2.20 -15.49 11.55
CA PRO A 48 -3.42 -16.30 11.64
C PRO A 48 -4.71 -15.54 11.27
N GLN A 49 -5.82 -16.25 11.06
CA GLN A 49 -7.13 -15.65 10.73
C GLN A 49 -7.72 -14.78 11.85
N GLU A 50 -7.39 -15.09 13.10
CA GLU A 50 -7.73 -14.28 14.26
C GLU A 50 -6.45 -14.05 15.07
N TRP A 51 -6.20 -12.80 15.41
CA TRP A 51 -5.07 -12.42 16.25
C TRP A 51 -5.54 -11.51 17.38
N ARG A 52 -5.51 -12.01 18.62
CA ARG A 52 -5.94 -11.26 19.82
C ARG A 52 -7.37 -10.71 19.74
N GLY A 53 -8.31 -11.48 19.18
CA GLY A 53 -9.70 -11.04 19.00
C GLY A 53 -9.91 -10.12 17.78
N LEU A 54 -8.89 -9.89 16.96
CA LEU A 54 -9.00 -9.18 15.69
C LEU A 54 -9.07 -10.19 14.54
N GLU A 55 -10.22 -10.25 13.89
CA GLU A 55 -10.48 -11.15 12.78
C GLU A 55 -10.08 -10.54 11.43
N VAL A 56 -9.62 -11.38 10.51
CA VAL A 56 -9.48 -11.01 9.10
C VAL A 56 -10.88 -10.77 8.52
N PRO A 57 -11.11 -9.64 7.80
CA PRO A 57 -12.38 -9.38 7.13
C PRO A 57 -12.86 -10.57 6.30
N PRO A 58 -14.12 -11.05 6.48
CA PRO A 58 -14.61 -12.25 5.79
C PRO A 58 -14.52 -12.21 4.27
N VAL A 59 -14.63 -11.02 3.67
CA VAL A 59 -14.46 -10.81 2.22
C VAL A 59 -13.07 -11.27 1.73
N LEU A 60 -12.02 -11.08 2.53
CA LEU A 60 -10.66 -11.52 2.20
C LEU A 60 -10.48 -13.04 2.28
N LEU A 61 -11.42 -13.74 2.91
CA LEU A 61 -11.44 -15.20 3.03
C LEU A 61 -12.37 -15.86 2.00
N SER A 62 -13.08 -15.08 1.19
CA SER A 62 -14.16 -15.56 0.32
C SER A 62 -13.69 -16.21 -0.99
N GLY A 63 -12.46 -15.94 -1.42
CA GLY A 63 -11.96 -16.31 -2.77
C GLY A 63 -12.62 -15.51 -3.92
N ASN A 64 -13.53 -14.59 -3.62
CA ASN A 64 -14.14 -13.74 -4.64
C ASN A 64 -13.23 -12.55 -4.95
N HIS A 65 -12.42 -12.69 -6.01
CA HIS A 65 -11.45 -11.68 -6.42
C HIS A 65 -12.08 -10.30 -6.70
N ALA A 66 -13.26 -10.25 -7.31
CA ALA A 66 -13.95 -8.98 -7.59
C ALA A 66 -14.37 -8.27 -6.30
N ALA A 67 -15.01 -9.01 -5.38
CA ALA A 67 -15.40 -8.45 -4.08
C ALA A 67 -14.20 -8.01 -3.23
N ILE A 68 -13.06 -8.72 -3.33
CA ILE A 68 -11.81 -8.34 -2.67
C ILE A 68 -11.25 -7.05 -3.27
N ALA A 69 -11.24 -6.91 -4.60
CA ALA A 69 -10.77 -5.70 -5.27
C ALA A 69 -11.63 -4.48 -4.90
N ASP A 70 -12.95 -4.62 -4.95
CA ASP A 70 -13.89 -3.55 -4.56
C ASP A 70 -13.69 -3.13 -3.10
N TRP A 71 -13.53 -4.11 -2.21
CA TRP A 71 -13.28 -3.85 -0.79
C TRP A 71 -11.93 -3.14 -0.58
N ARG A 72 -10.86 -3.61 -1.22
CA ARG A 72 -9.52 -3.00 -1.14
C ARG A 72 -9.57 -1.54 -1.60
N HIS A 73 -10.19 -1.26 -2.74
CA HIS A 73 -10.35 0.09 -3.24
C HIS A 73 -11.12 0.99 -2.27
N ALA A 74 -12.24 0.50 -1.71
CA ALA A 74 -13.00 1.23 -0.69
C ALA A 74 -12.14 1.56 0.55
N GLN A 75 -11.28 0.63 0.99
CA GLN A 75 -10.35 0.87 2.11
C GLN A 75 -9.26 1.89 1.76
N GLN A 76 -8.71 1.86 0.54
CA GLN A 76 -7.75 2.87 0.07
C GLN A 76 -8.36 4.28 0.14
N VAL A 77 -9.58 4.43 -0.38
CA VAL A 77 -10.30 5.72 -0.37
C VAL A 77 -10.58 6.18 1.07
N GLU A 78 -11.09 5.30 1.94
CA GLU A 78 -11.35 5.65 3.35
C GLU A 78 -10.08 6.07 4.08
N ARG A 79 -9.00 5.28 3.95
CA ARG A 79 -7.73 5.58 4.60
C ARG A 79 -7.13 6.88 4.10
N THR A 80 -7.21 7.14 2.79
CA THR A 80 -6.72 8.39 2.18
C THR A 80 -7.53 9.57 2.70
N LYS A 81 -8.86 9.50 2.70
CA LYS A 81 -9.74 10.55 3.29
C LYS A 81 -9.37 10.87 4.74
N ARG A 82 -9.10 9.84 5.54
CA ARG A 82 -8.81 9.99 6.96
C ARG A 82 -7.41 10.53 7.24
N VAL A 83 -6.39 10.12 6.47
CA VAL A 83 -4.97 10.35 6.80
C VAL A 83 -4.29 11.35 5.88
N ARG A 84 -4.64 11.36 4.59
CA ARG A 84 -4.08 12.24 3.55
C ARG A 84 -5.20 12.80 2.66
N PRO A 85 -6.16 13.56 3.22
CA PRO A 85 -7.27 14.11 2.45
C PRO A 85 -6.80 15.02 1.30
N ASP A 86 -5.60 15.59 1.42
CA ASP A 86 -4.94 16.41 0.40
C ASP A 86 -4.61 15.66 -0.90
N LEU A 87 -4.58 14.33 -0.88
CA LEU A 87 -4.34 13.52 -2.08
C LEU A 87 -5.61 13.29 -2.93
N LEU A 88 -6.78 13.65 -2.42
CA LEU A 88 -8.04 13.45 -3.13
C LEU A 88 -8.33 14.65 -4.02
N PRO A 89 -8.90 14.42 -5.23
CA PRO A 89 -9.41 15.52 -6.03
C PRO A 89 -10.52 16.28 -5.27
N GLU A 90 -10.64 17.59 -5.55
CA GLU A 90 -11.73 18.43 -5.05
C GLU A 90 -13.12 17.91 -5.46
#